data_AF-A0A8T4NH84-F1
#
_entry.id   AF-A0A8T4NH84-F1
#
_cell.length_a   1.000
_cell.length_b   1.000
_cell.length_c   1.000
_cell.angle_alpha   90.00
_cell.angle_beta   90.00
_cell.angle_gamma   90.00
#
_symmetry.space_group_name_H-M   'P 1'
#
loop_
_entity.id
_entity.type
_entity.pdbx_description
1 polymer ?
#
loop_
_entity_poly.entity_id
_entity_poly.type
_entity_poly.pdbx_seq_one_letter_code
_entity_poly.pdbx_strand_id
1 'polypeptide(L)'
;MGDVSKISATAITLLVLSILIITGPARAFVLGFSVLNNIPIPGAPVNFLVSAEIEHDEILNIKNFTFELTGPQSLTCDFLPNGTILTSCPGIKIEQIESAEFQFGYGYGYGYGYGYGYGYGENGFLRGFLKYNITLDSNTLPAGEYTAKLFAATPTERFQSSEEELTIFKELAPVEKCSIRAEKGKISIDGKSLESPRTKLNLGVPENRAQKGKGFITAQGGRDRITYQFKVDKAARISADTILFFTSGVLEHNKEKTSESALISFNTKSFKTQVIVDGESLKIQEMDVNFAKC
;
A
#
# COMPACT_ATOMS: atom_id res chain seq x y z
N MET A 1 -23.11 -48.99 -24.53
CA MET A 1 -22.84 -47.56 -24.87
C MET A 1 -23.57 -46.56 -23.97
N GLY A 2 -24.58 -46.95 -23.19
CA GLY A 2 -25.34 -46.00 -22.34
C GLY A 2 -24.68 -45.59 -21.01
N ASP A 3 -23.72 -46.36 -20.48
CA ASP A 3 -23.16 -46.08 -19.15
C ASP A 3 -21.95 -45.12 -19.19
N VAL A 4 -21.22 -45.10 -20.31
CA VAL A 4 -20.06 -44.21 -20.49
C VAL A 4 -20.50 -42.73 -20.58
N SER A 5 -21.67 -42.46 -21.17
CA SER A 5 -22.23 -41.11 -21.26
C SER A 5 -22.73 -40.56 -19.92
N LYS A 6 -23.16 -41.44 -18.99
CA LYS A 6 -23.61 -41.01 -17.65
C LYS A 6 -22.43 -40.62 -16.75
N ILE A 7 -21.32 -41.36 -16.84
CA ILE A 7 -20.12 -41.08 -16.05
C ILE A 7 -19.46 -39.76 -16.51
N SER A 8 -19.36 -39.52 -17.82
CA SER A 8 -18.77 -38.27 -18.33
C SER A 8 -19.59 -37.04 -17.96
N ALA A 9 -20.93 -37.12 -18.05
CA ALA A 9 -21.82 -36.03 -17.64
C ALA A 9 -21.68 -35.70 -16.15
N THR A 10 -21.53 -36.72 -15.30
CA THR A 10 -21.34 -36.54 -13.84
C THR A 10 -20.01 -35.87 -13.54
N ALA A 11 -18.92 -36.29 -14.20
CA ALA A 11 -17.59 -35.71 -14.01
C ALA A 11 -17.53 -34.24 -14.44
N ILE A 12 -18.14 -33.89 -15.57
CA ILE A 12 -18.22 -32.50 -16.05
C ILE A 12 -19.03 -31.64 -15.09
N THR A 13 -20.17 -32.14 -14.58
CA THR A 13 -21.01 -31.40 -13.64
C THR A 13 -20.27 -31.11 -12.33
N LEU A 14 -19.54 -32.10 -11.79
CA LEU A 14 -18.70 -31.92 -10.59
C LEU A 14 -17.57 -30.92 -10.84
N LEU A 15 -16.95 -30.94 -12.02
CA LEU A 15 -15.92 -29.99 -12.40
C LEU A 15 -16.47 -28.56 -12.45
N VAL A 16 -17.63 -28.35 -13.09
CA VAL A 16 -18.28 -27.03 -13.18
C VAL A 16 -18.69 -26.52 -11.80
N LEU A 17 -19.28 -27.37 -10.94
CA LEU A 17 -19.62 -26.99 -9.57
C LEU A 17 -18.38 -26.65 -8.75
N SER A 18 -17.29 -27.40 -8.91
CA SER A 18 -16.02 -27.11 -8.24
C SER A 18 -15.47 -25.76 -8.69
N ILE A 19 -15.52 -25.46 -9.99
CA ILE A 19 -15.11 -24.15 -10.53
C ILE A 19 -15.99 -23.04 -9.95
N LEU A 20 -17.32 -23.20 -9.92
CA LEU A 20 -18.24 -22.18 -9.37
C LEU A 20 -18.03 -21.91 -7.87
N ILE A 21 -17.69 -22.95 -7.10
CA ILE A 21 -17.33 -22.81 -5.68
C ILE A 21 -15.98 -22.08 -5.54
N ILE A 22 -15.02 -22.38 -6.41
CA ILE A 22 -13.69 -21.75 -6.40
C ILE A 22 -13.74 -20.29 -6.86
N THR A 23 -14.60 -19.94 -7.82
CA THR A 23 -14.71 -18.57 -8.33
C THR A 23 -15.30 -17.60 -7.31
N GLY A 24 -15.89 -18.11 -6.23
CA GLY A 24 -16.59 -17.30 -5.23
C GLY A 24 -17.80 -16.57 -5.82
N PRO A 25 -18.63 -15.94 -4.96
CA PRO A 25 -19.63 -15.01 -5.45
C PRO A 25 -18.93 -13.86 -6.16
N ALA A 26 -19.38 -13.54 -7.39
CA ALA A 26 -18.95 -12.32 -8.08
C ALA A 26 -19.24 -11.13 -7.15
N ARG A 27 -18.21 -10.33 -6.85
CA ARG A 27 -18.36 -9.16 -5.98
C ARG A 27 -18.72 -7.98 -6.87
N ALA A 28 -19.87 -7.37 -6.66
CA ALA A 28 -20.25 -6.13 -7.32
C ALA A 28 -19.42 -4.90 -6.89
N PHE A 29 -18.57 -5.11 -5.88
CA PHE A 29 -17.92 -4.05 -5.14
C PHE A 29 -16.50 -4.47 -4.75
N VAL A 30 -15.51 -3.68 -5.17
CA VAL A 30 -14.10 -3.92 -4.87
C VAL A 30 -13.54 -2.75 -4.08
N LEU A 31 -13.00 -3.03 -2.88
CA LEU A 31 -12.30 -2.05 -2.06
C LEU A 31 -10.80 -2.14 -2.31
N GLY A 32 -10.21 -1.06 -2.81
CA GLY A 32 -8.78 -0.87 -2.92
C GLY A 32 -8.25 -0.13 -1.69
N PHE A 33 -7.11 -0.56 -1.19
CA PHE A 33 -6.42 0.10 -0.08
C PHE A 33 -4.92 0.04 -0.35
N SER A 34 -4.23 1.17 -0.21
CA SER A 34 -2.78 1.22 -0.30
C SER A 34 -2.21 2.29 0.62
N VAL A 35 -1.06 1.98 1.24
CA VAL A 35 -0.29 2.95 2.03
C VAL A 35 0.79 3.54 1.13
N LEU A 36 0.82 4.86 0.97
CA LEU A 36 1.82 5.51 0.11
C LEU A 36 3.19 5.60 0.80
N ASN A 37 3.22 5.70 2.14
CA ASN A 37 4.43 5.80 2.96
C ASN A 37 4.32 4.87 4.17
N ASN A 38 4.67 3.60 4.02
CA ASN A 38 4.53 2.58 5.08
C ASN A 38 5.54 2.72 6.23
N ILE A 39 6.60 3.50 6.05
CA ILE A 39 7.60 3.83 7.08
C ILE A 39 7.58 5.36 7.29
N PRO A 40 6.60 5.90 8.04
CA PRO A 40 6.56 7.33 8.31
C PRO A 40 7.77 7.76 9.10
N ILE A 41 8.42 8.82 8.63
CA ILE A 41 9.34 9.60 9.45
C ILE A 41 8.53 10.11 10.66
N PRO A 42 9.03 10.04 11.90
CA PRO A 42 8.33 10.59 13.05
C PRO A 42 7.84 12.00 12.78
N GLY A 43 6.53 12.17 12.92
CA GLY A 43 5.82 13.42 12.71
C GLY A 43 5.53 13.81 11.27
N ALA A 44 5.95 13.01 10.30
CA ALA A 44 5.41 13.11 8.94
C ALA A 44 4.00 12.48 8.89
N PRO A 45 3.10 13.04 8.07
CA PRO A 45 1.79 12.43 7.85
C PRO A 45 1.91 11.10 7.09
N VAL A 46 1.07 10.14 7.43
CA VAL A 46 0.87 8.90 6.66
C VAL A 46 -0.28 9.14 5.69
N ASN A 47 -0.08 8.83 4.41
CA ASN A 47 -1.15 8.94 3.41
C ASN A 47 -1.60 7.55 2.96
N PHE A 48 -2.91 7.35 2.94
CA PHE A 48 -3.57 6.17 2.42
C PHE A 48 -4.35 6.56 1.18
N LEU A 49 -4.13 5.83 0.09
CA LEU A 49 -4.99 5.91 -1.08
C LEU A 49 -5.96 4.75 -1.01
N VAL A 50 -7.23 5.10 -0.81
CA VAL A 50 -8.32 4.12 -0.70
C VAL A 50 -9.33 4.34 -1.80
N SER A 51 -9.93 3.26 -2.28
CA SER A 51 -10.90 3.30 -3.37
C SER A 51 -12.03 2.30 -3.16
N ALA A 52 -13.19 2.65 -3.69
CA ALA A 52 -14.31 1.75 -3.88
C ALA A 52 -14.70 1.77 -5.36
N GLU A 53 -14.53 0.64 -6.02
CA GLU A 53 -14.96 0.43 -7.41
C GLU A 53 -16.33 -0.24 -7.41
N ILE A 54 -17.25 0.37 -8.15
CA ILE A 54 -18.60 -0.12 -8.37
C ILE A 54 -18.62 -0.75 -9.76
N GLU A 55 -18.71 -2.08 -9.81
CA GLU A 55 -18.75 -2.85 -11.06
C GLU A 55 -20.13 -2.75 -11.74
N HIS A 56 -20.27 -3.29 -12.96
CA HIS A 56 -21.21 -2.75 -13.95
C HIS A 56 -22.68 -2.67 -13.51
N ASP A 57 -23.55 -3.66 -13.58
CA ASP A 57 -25.00 -3.38 -13.64
C ASP A 57 -25.72 -3.19 -12.28
N GLU A 58 -25.06 -2.66 -11.25
CA GLU A 58 -25.63 -2.50 -9.91
C GLU A 58 -25.61 -1.05 -9.39
N ILE A 59 -26.76 -0.60 -8.87
CA ILE A 59 -26.87 0.66 -8.13
C ILE A 59 -26.52 0.38 -6.67
N LEU A 60 -25.37 0.85 -6.20
CA LEU A 60 -24.93 0.56 -4.84
C LEU A 60 -25.27 1.70 -3.87
N ASN A 61 -26.12 1.41 -2.88
CA ASN A 61 -26.48 2.37 -1.84
C ASN A 61 -25.44 2.36 -0.70
N ILE A 62 -24.31 3.02 -0.89
CA ILE A 62 -23.27 3.15 0.15
C ILE A 62 -23.73 4.21 1.16
N LYS A 63 -23.87 3.81 2.43
CA LYS A 63 -24.25 4.70 3.54
C LYS A 63 -23.08 5.50 4.05
N ASN A 64 -21.98 4.82 4.34
CA ASN A 64 -20.76 5.41 4.85
C ASN A 64 -19.58 4.47 4.60
N PHE A 65 -18.40 5.07 4.71
CA PHE A 65 -17.14 4.37 4.84
C PHE A 65 -16.67 4.46 6.29
N THR A 66 -15.95 3.44 6.74
CA THR A 66 -15.28 3.41 8.04
C THR A 66 -13.82 3.11 7.80
N PHE A 67 -12.94 4.08 8.09
CA PHE A 67 -11.51 3.85 8.20
C PHE A 67 -11.20 3.38 9.62
N GLU A 68 -10.56 2.23 9.74
CA GLU A 68 -10.17 1.65 11.02
C GLU A 68 -8.65 1.50 11.07
N LEU A 69 -8.06 1.95 12.17
CA LEU A 69 -6.65 1.77 12.49
C LEU A 69 -6.56 1.10 13.87
N THR A 70 -5.97 -0.09 13.91
CA THR A 70 -5.88 -0.91 15.14
C THR A 70 -4.42 -1.16 15.50
N GLY A 71 -4.04 -0.90 16.75
CA GLY A 71 -2.67 -1.02 17.25
C GLY A 71 -2.61 -0.65 18.74
N PRO A 72 -1.51 -0.06 19.24
CA PRO A 72 -1.44 0.43 20.62
C PRO A 72 -2.55 1.41 21.01
N GLN A 73 -3.10 2.14 20.04
CA GLN A 73 -4.32 2.94 20.17
C GLN A 73 -5.23 2.65 18.97
N SER A 74 -6.49 2.29 19.21
CA SER A 74 -7.45 2.13 18.11
C SER A 74 -8.10 3.47 17.73
N LEU A 75 -8.24 3.70 16.44
CA LEU A 75 -8.90 4.87 15.86
C LEU A 75 -9.90 4.41 14.80
N THR A 76 -11.10 4.97 14.84
CA THR A 76 -12.16 4.68 13.88
C THR A 76 -12.72 6.00 13.36
N CYS A 77 -12.85 6.13 12.05
CA CYS A 77 -13.34 7.31 11.39
C CYS A 77 -14.43 6.96 10.38
N ASP A 78 -15.65 7.41 10.65
CA ASP A 78 -16.79 7.24 9.74
C ASP A 78 -16.94 8.48 8.87
N PHE A 79 -17.16 8.29 7.58
CA PHE A 79 -17.37 9.38 6.64
C PHE A 79 -18.33 8.99 5.52
N LEU A 80 -19.03 10.00 4.98
CA LEU A 80 -19.94 9.83 3.86
C LEU A 80 -19.20 9.62 2.55
N PRO A 81 -19.86 9.10 1.50
CA PRO A 81 -19.26 8.94 0.17
C PRO A 81 -18.79 10.23 -0.53
N ASN A 82 -19.08 11.41 0.04
CA ASN A 82 -18.54 12.69 -0.43
C ASN A 82 -17.32 13.16 0.38
N GLY A 83 -16.78 12.30 1.26
CA GLY A 83 -15.67 12.61 2.16
C GLY A 83 -16.06 13.35 3.45
N THR A 84 -17.34 13.68 3.66
CA THR A 84 -17.78 14.39 4.88
C THR A 84 -17.66 13.48 6.10
N ILE A 85 -16.88 13.92 7.08
CA ILE A 85 -16.65 13.19 8.33
C ILE A 85 -17.92 13.18 9.19
N LEU A 86 -18.33 12.00 9.66
CA LEU A 86 -19.51 11.78 10.52
C LEU A 86 -19.15 11.70 12.00
N THR A 87 -18.02 11.05 12.32
CA THR A 87 -17.53 10.90 13.70
C THR A 87 -16.25 11.72 13.89
N SER A 88 -15.95 12.16 15.12
CA SER A 88 -14.72 12.92 15.37
C SER A 88 -13.49 12.05 15.08
N CYS A 89 -12.69 12.43 14.07
CA CYS A 89 -11.47 11.72 13.68
C CYS A 89 -10.22 12.55 13.98
N PRO A 90 -9.76 12.62 15.24
CA PRO A 90 -8.61 13.44 15.61
C PRO A 90 -7.36 13.01 14.84
N GLY A 91 -6.71 13.97 14.19
CA GLY A 91 -5.50 13.72 13.40
C GLY A 91 -5.75 13.06 12.05
N ILE A 92 -7.00 12.87 11.61
CA ILE A 92 -7.31 12.35 10.26
C ILE A 92 -7.92 13.46 9.41
N LYS A 93 -7.42 13.59 8.18
CA LYS A 93 -8.02 14.38 7.11
C LYS A 93 -8.44 13.44 5.98
N ILE A 94 -9.64 13.64 5.43
CA ILE A 94 -10.17 12.85 4.32
C ILE A 94 -10.46 13.80 3.16
N GLU A 95 -9.87 13.52 2.00
CA GLU A 95 -10.07 14.27 0.77
C GLU A 95 -10.58 13.35 -0.33
N GLN A 96 -11.75 13.65 -0.89
CA GLN A 96 -12.25 12.93 -2.06
C GLN A 96 -11.46 13.36 -3.30
N ILE A 97 -10.86 12.38 -3.98
CA ILE A 97 -10.12 12.58 -5.23
C ILE A 97 -11.05 12.32 -6.43
N GLU A 98 -11.92 11.31 -6.33
CA GLU A 98 -12.82 10.90 -7.41
C GLU A 98 -14.19 10.54 -6.83
N SER A 99 -15.25 10.91 -7.55
CA SER A 99 -16.64 10.64 -7.19
C SER A 99 -17.34 9.84 -8.29
N ALA A 100 -18.14 8.85 -7.89
CA ALA A 100 -19.07 8.18 -8.79
C ALA A 100 -20.38 8.98 -8.92
N GLU A 101 -21.08 8.83 -10.05
CA GLU A 101 -22.39 9.46 -10.25
C GLU A 101 -23.41 8.86 -9.27
N PHE A 102 -24.13 9.72 -8.55
CA PHE A 102 -25.20 9.29 -7.66
C PHE A 102 -26.55 9.48 -8.35
N GLN A 103 -27.23 8.36 -8.62
CA GLN A 103 -28.57 8.40 -9.18
C GLN A 103 -29.60 8.41 -8.05
N PHE A 104 -30.39 9.47 -8.02
CA PHE A 104 -31.64 9.45 -7.26
C PHE A 104 -32.66 8.67 -8.08
N GLY A 105 -33.20 7.59 -7.50
CA GLY A 105 -34.29 6.81 -8.06
C GLY A 105 -35.56 7.65 -8.11
N TYR A 106 -35.66 8.53 -9.09
CA TYR A 106 -36.91 9.19 -9.44
C TYR A 106 -37.78 8.13 -10.10
N GLY A 107 -38.69 7.53 -9.33
CA GLY A 107 -39.74 6.66 -9.85
C GLY A 107 -40.59 7.45 -10.84
N TYR A 108 -40.20 7.46 -12.12
CA TYR A 108 -41.02 7.97 -13.20
C TYR A 108 -42.18 7.00 -13.42
N GLY A 109 -43.21 7.14 -12.59
CA GLY A 109 -44.51 6.59 -12.84
C GLY A 109 -45.12 7.26 -14.07
N TYR A 110 -44.89 6.68 -15.24
CA TYR A 110 -45.69 6.99 -16.42
C TYR A 110 -47.10 6.46 -16.16
N GLY A 111 -47.95 7.34 -15.62
CA GLY A 111 -49.37 7.11 -15.45
C GLY A 111 -50.06 7.00 -16.80
N TYR A 112 -50.20 5.78 -17.31
CA TYR A 112 -51.33 5.40 -18.13
C TYR A 112 -51.94 4.13 -17.55
N GLY A 113 -53.00 4.34 -16.79
CA GLY A 113 -54.12 3.43 -16.50
C GLY A 113 -53.83 1.94 -16.36
N TYR A 114 -54.06 1.45 -15.13
CA TYR A 114 -54.31 0.06 -14.75
C TYR A 114 -53.09 -0.85 -14.51
N GLY A 115 -52.67 -0.91 -13.23
CA GLY A 115 -52.25 -2.18 -12.61
C GLY A 115 -50.78 -2.27 -12.17
N TYR A 116 -50.54 -2.08 -10.86
CA TYR A 116 -49.45 -2.69 -10.08
C TYR A 116 -48.01 -2.59 -10.62
N GLY A 117 -47.49 -1.38 -10.79
CA GLY A 117 -46.06 -1.14 -10.96
C GLY A 117 -45.41 -0.70 -9.63
N TYR A 118 -44.77 -1.62 -8.91
CA TYR A 118 -43.94 -1.29 -7.74
C TYR A 118 -42.61 -0.68 -8.21
N GLY A 119 -42.63 0.62 -8.53
CA GLY A 119 -41.42 1.38 -8.89
C GLY A 119 -40.58 1.72 -7.67
N TYR A 120 -39.86 0.75 -7.11
CA TYR A 120 -38.80 1.01 -6.13
C TYR A 120 -37.55 1.47 -6.90
N GLY A 121 -37.50 2.76 -7.23
CA GLY A 121 -36.25 3.37 -7.70
C GLY A 121 -35.26 3.38 -6.53
N GLU A 122 -34.25 2.52 -6.58
CA GLU A 122 -33.20 2.53 -5.57
C GLU A 122 -32.31 3.76 -5.77
N ASN A 123 -32.02 4.46 -4.67
CA ASN A 123 -31.03 5.52 -4.66
C ASN A 123 -29.66 4.90 -4.44
N GLY A 124 -28.67 5.23 -5.28
CA GLY A 124 -27.31 4.77 -5.08
C GLY A 124 -26.34 5.28 -6.13
N PHE A 125 -25.11 4.83 -5.99
CA PHE A 125 -24.03 5.16 -6.90
C PHE A 125 -24.09 4.23 -8.12
N LEU A 126 -23.94 4.82 -9.30
CA LEU A 126 -23.72 4.11 -10.54
C LEU A 126 -22.28 3.61 -10.62
N ARG A 127 -22.02 2.81 -11.66
CA ARG A 127 -20.68 2.38 -12.05
C ARG A 127 -19.69 3.56 -12.01
N GLY A 128 -18.58 3.35 -11.31
CA GLY A 128 -17.52 4.35 -11.19
C GLY A 128 -16.59 4.07 -10.02
N PHE A 129 -15.78 5.07 -9.70
CA PHE A 129 -14.85 5.02 -8.57
C PHE A 129 -15.17 6.10 -7.55
N LEU A 130 -15.12 5.69 -6.28
CA LEU A 130 -15.00 6.61 -5.15
C LEU A 130 -13.57 6.49 -4.64
N LYS A 131 -12.74 7.52 -4.84
CA LYS A 131 -11.33 7.52 -4.39
C LYS A 131 -11.09 8.60 -3.36
N TYR A 132 -10.28 8.28 -2.35
CA TYR A 132 -9.97 9.18 -1.25
C TYR A 132 -8.48 9.13 -0.91
N ASN A 133 -7.95 10.31 -0.57
CA ASN A 133 -6.70 10.43 0.15
C ASN A 133 -7.01 10.62 1.64
N ILE A 134 -6.60 9.66 2.46
CA ILE A 134 -6.72 9.76 3.92
C ILE A 134 -5.34 10.10 4.46
N THR A 135 -5.22 11.26 5.11
CA THR A 135 -3.99 11.71 5.73
C THR A 135 -4.09 11.56 7.25
N LEU A 136 -3.16 10.83 7.85
CA LEU A 136 -3.07 10.59 9.29
C LEU A 136 -1.87 11.32 9.89
N ASP A 137 -2.13 12.18 10.88
CA ASP A 137 -1.11 12.82 11.71
C ASP A 137 -0.57 11.85 12.76
N SER A 138 0.56 11.24 12.44
CA SER A 138 1.28 10.29 13.29
C SER A 138 1.77 10.91 14.62
N ASN A 139 1.80 12.24 14.76
CA ASN A 139 2.18 12.89 16.02
C ASN A 139 1.17 12.66 17.15
N THR A 140 -0.07 12.32 16.81
CA THR A 140 -1.13 12.10 17.80
C THR A 140 -1.17 10.67 18.35
N LEU A 141 -0.56 9.72 17.64
CA LEU A 141 -0.64 8.28 17.95
C LEU A 141 0.62 7.77 18.67
N PRO A 142 0.53 6.86 19.64
CA PRO A 142 1.69 6.23 20.26
C PRO A 142 2.50 5.42 19.24
N ALA A 143 3.79 5.22 19.54
CA ALA A 143 4.65 4.37 18.71
C ALA A 143 4.19 2.90 18.77
N GLY A 144 4.30 2.19 17.66
CA GLY A 144 4.00 0.77 17.56
C GLY A 144 3.51 0.35 16.17
N GLU A 145 3.20 -0.93 16.05
CA GLU A 145 2.64 -1.53 14.83
C GLU A 145 1.13 -1.32 14.80
N TYR A 146 0.62 -0.93 13.63
CA TYR A 146 -0.80 -0.74 13.39
C TYR A 146 -1.22 -1.48 12.12
N THR A 147 -2.47 -1.90 12.11
CA THR A 147 -3.16 -2.44 10.94
C THR A 147 -4.27 -1.48 10.55
N ALA A 148 -4.30 -1.09 9.27
CA ALA A 148 -5.31 -0.21 8.71
C ALA A 148 -6.26 -0.98 7.78
N LYS A 149 -7.55 -0.65 7.85
CA LYS A 149 -8.61 -1.23 7.02
C LYS A 149 -9.61 -0.17 6.60
N LEU A 150 -10.24 -0.38 5.45
CA LEU A 150 -11.42 0.36 5.04
C LEU A 150 -12.62 -0.58 4.99
N PHE A 151 -13.75 -0.10 5.51
CA PHE A 151 -15.03 -0.72 5.32
C PHE A 151 -15.97 0.20 4.55
N ALA A 152 -16.88 -0.40 3.78
CA ALA A 152 -18.02 0.30 3.21
C ALA A 152 -19.30 -0.41 3.66
N ALA A 153 -20.27 0.36 4.16
CA ALA A 153 -21.55 -0.18 4.61
C ALA A 153 -22.66 0.19 3.62
N THR A 154 -23.49 -0.79 3.29
CA THR A 154 -24.77 -0.62 2.59
C THR A 154 -25.92 -0.89 3.59
N PRO A 155 -27.21 -0.74 3.21
CA PRO A 155 -28.31 -1.13 4.11
C PRO A 155 -28.28 -2.58 4.60
N THR A 156 -27.71 -3.49 3.80
CA THR A 156 -27.80 -4.93 4.02
C THR A 156 -26.47 -5.58 4.37
N GLU A 157 -25.36 -4.99 3.93
CA GLU A 157 -24.05 -5.62 3.94
C GLU A 157 -22.93 -4.66 4.35
N ARG A 158 -21.80 -5.23 4.76
CA ARG A 158 -20.57 -4.51 5.04
C ARG A 158 -19.42 -5.18 4.31
N PHE A 159 -18.74 -4.40 3.49
CA PHE A 159 -17.59 -4.83 2.72
C PHE A 159 -16.30 -4.39 3.42
N GLN A 160 -15.22 -5.14 3.25
CA GLN A 160 -13.91 -4.87 3.85
C GLN A 160 -12.81 -4.92 2.79
N SER A 161 -11.85 -4.00 2.87
CA SER A 161 -10.62 -4.01 2.06
C SER A 161 -9.61 -5.08 2.52
N SER A 162 -8.49 -5.18 1.81
CA SER A 162 -7.27 -5.77 2.39
C SER A 162 -6.83 -4.99 3.63
N GLU A 163 -6.05 -5.66 4.47
CA GLU A 163 -5.40 -5.07 5.63
C GLU A 163 -4.02 -4.58 5.23
N GLU A 164 -3.64 -3.37 5.64
CA GLU A 164 -2.29 -2.87 5.46
C GLU A 164 -1.59 -2.63 6.78
N GLU A 165 -0.33 -3.01 6.87
CA GLU A 165 0.50 -2.80 8.05
C GLU A 165 1.27 -1.48 7.96
N LEU A 166 1.40 -0.79 9.08
CA LEU A 166 2.25 0.38 9.22
C LEU A 166 2.86 0.43 10.62
N THR A 167 4.02 1.07 10.74
CA THR A 167 4.66 1.25 12.05
C THR A 167 4.88 2.73 12.32
N ILE A 168 4.38 3.21 13.47
CA ILE A 168 4.58 4.59 13.94
C ILE A 168 5.75 4.63 14.90
N PHE A 169 6.64 5.60 14.71
CA PHE A 169 7.79 5.84 15.59
C PHE A 169 7.69 7.23 16.23
N LYS A 170 7.93 7.33 17.54
CA LYS A 170 7.96 8.62 18.26
C LYS A 170 9.36 9.20 18.34
N GLU A 171 10.30 8.35 18.71
CA GLU A 171 11.70 8.72 18.85
C GLU A 171 12.55 7.76 18.02
N LEU A 172 13.55 8.33 17.37
CA LEU A 172 14.51 7.56 16.60
C LEU A 172 15.75 7.42 17.46
N ALA A 173 16.03 6.19 17.91
CA ALA A 173 17.26 5.93 18.64
C ALA A 173 18.44 6.18 17.69
N PRO A 174 19.45 6.97 18.11
CA PRO A 174 20.58 7.28 17.25
C PRO A 174 21.37 6.00 16.95
N VAL A 175 21.88 5.89 15.72
CA VAL A 175 22.79 4.83 15.33
C VAL A 175 24.22 5.30 15.59
N GLU A 176 24.88 4.72 16.60
CA GLU A 176 26.24 5.11 16.98
C GLU A 176 27.25 4.82 15.86
N LYS A 177 27.27 3.57 15.39
CA LYS A 177 28.10 3.08 14.29
C LYS A 177 27.36 1.97 13.55
N CYS A 178 27.52 1.90 12.24
CA CYS A 178 26.95 0.82 11.46
C CYS A 178 27.72 0.66 10.16
N SER A 179 28.11 -0.56 9.80
CA SER A 179 28.69 -0.85 8.49
C SER A 179 27.96 -2.03 7.89
N ILE A 180 27.47 -1.85 6.66
CA ILE A 180 26.65 -2.81 5.95
C ILE A 180 27.27 -3.05 4.57
N ARG A 181 27.39 -4.32 4.19
CA ARG A 181 27.65 -4.74 2.82
C ARG A 181 26.56 -5.72 2.43
N ALA A 182 25.98 -5.47 1.27
CA ALA A 182 24.94 -6.32 0.72
C ALA A 182 25.17 -6.51 -0.77
N GLU A 183 24.63 -7.60 -1.31
CA GLU A 183 24.75 -7.98 -2.71
C GLU A 183 23.43 -8.53 -3.23
N LYS A 184 23.33 -8.67 -4.56
CA LYS A 184 22.10 -9.08 -5.26
C LYS A 184 20.96 -8.08 -4.98
N GLY A 185 19.72 -8.52 -5.21
CA GLY A 185 18.52 -7.70 -5.10
C GLY A 185 17.95 -7.31 -6.46
N LYS A 186 16.63 -7.09 -6.46
CA LYS A 186 15.86 -6.62 -7.62
C LYS A 186 15.94 -5.11 -7.65
N ILE A 187 16.37 -4.54 -8.76
CA ILE A 187 16.55 -3.10 -8.93
C ILE A 187 15.57 -2.59 -9.99
N SER A 188 14.96 -1.44 -9.72
CA SER A 188 14.24 -0.67 -10.73
C SER A 188 14.73 0.78 -10.76
N ILE A 189 14.77 1.34 -11.97
CA ILE A 189 15.08 2.74 -12.22
C ILE A 189 13.97 3.37 -13.05
N ASP A 190 13.38 4.46 -12.55
CA ASP A 190 12.23 5.13 -13.18
C ASP A 190 11.10 4.15 -13.52
N GLY A 191 10.84 3.21 -12.61
CA GLY A 191 9.83 2.15 -12.75
C GLY A 191 10.23 0.97 -13.66
N LYS A 192 11.38 1.02 -14.34
CA LYS A 192 11.85 -0.08 -15.20
C LYS A 192 12.72 -1.05 -14.41
N SER A 193 12.33 -2.32 -14.37
CA SER A 193 13.13 -3.39 -13.76
C SER A 193 14.42 -3.59 -14.54
N LEU A 194 15.55 -3.68 -13.82
CA LEU A 194 16.84 -4.03 -14.37
C LEU A 194 17.25 -5.41 -13.84
N GLU A 195 17.32 -6.38 -14.73
CA GLU A 195 17.87 -7.72 -14.45
C GLU A 195 19.39 -7.60 -14.22
N SER A 196 19.79 -7.35 -12.98
CA SER A 196 21.19 -7.18 -12.59
C SER A 196 21.63 -8.32 -11.69
N PRO A 197 22.40 -9.30 -12.19
CA PRO A 197 22.99 -10.33 -11.33
C PRO A 197 24.09 -9.78 -10.41
N ARG A 198 24.48 -8.51 -10.57
CA ARG A 198 25.64 -7.89 -9.90
C ARG A 198 25.29 -6.56 -9.23
N THR A 199 24.33 -6.61 -8.33
CA THR A 199 24.01 -5.48 -7.44
C THR A 199 24.86 -5.57 -6.18
N LYS A 200 25.43 -4.44 -5.74
CA LYS A 200 26.27 -4.32 -4.54
C LYS A 200 25.93 -3.02 -3.81
N LEU A 201 25.82 -3.11 -2.49
CA LEU A 201 25.71 -1.99 -1.56
C LEU A 201 26.90 -2.03 -0.61
N ASN A 202 27.50 -0.86 -0.39
CA ASN A 202 28.46 -0.66 0.68
C ASN A 202 28.10 0.63 1.42
N LEU A 203 27.78 0.50 2.69
CA LEU A 203 27.36 1.60 3.55
C LEU A 203 28.22 1.62 4.82
N GLY A 204 28.75 2.79 5.15
CA GLY A 204 29.54 3.00 6.35
C GLY A 204 29.08 4.24 7.11
N VAL A 205 28.65 4.03 8.35
CA VAL A 205 28.31 5.07 9.33
C VAL A 205 29.35 5.05 10.45
N PRO A 206 30.21 6.08 10.55
CA PRO A 206 31.28 6.13 11.55
C PRO A 206 30.73 6.43 12.95
N GLU A 207 31.47 5.97 13.96
CA GLU A 207 31.13 6.12 15.38
C GLU A 207 30.88 7.58 15.77
N ASN A 208 29.79 7.83 16.52
CA ASN A 208 29.37 9.14 17.03
C ASN A 208 29.14 10.20 15.94
N ARG A 209 28.99 9.79 14.67
CA ARG A 209 28.98 10.70 13.52
C ARG A 209 28.05 10.17 12.43
N ALA A 210 26.81 9.86 12.79
CA ALA A 210 25.79 9.37 11.86
C ALA A 210 25.69 10.21 10.56
N GLN A 211 25.68 11.54 10.71
CA GLN A 211 25.60 12.51 9.59
C GLN A 211 26.84 12.56 8.68
N LYS A 212 27.94 11.89 9.07
CA LYS A 212 29.16 11.79 8.26
C LYS A 212 29.28 10.42 7.60
N GLY A 213 28.26 9.57 7.72
CA GLY A 213 28.19 8.32 7.00
C GLY A 213 28.23 8.55 5.49
N LYS A 214 28.86 7.62 4.78
CA LYS A 214 28.92 7.61 3.31
C LYS A 214 28.73 6.19 2.83
N GLY A 215 28.20 6.06 1.64
CA GLY A 215 28.04 4.77 1.00
C GLY A 215 27.94 4.91 -0.50
N PHE A 216 27.89 3.76 -1.14
CA PHE A 216 27.57 3.68 -2.54
C PHE A 216 26.78 2.40 -2.83
N ILE A 217 25.96 2.48 -3.86
CA ILE A 217 25.32 1.35 -4.50
C ILE A 217 25.82 1.29 -5.94
N THR A 218 26.10 0.09 -6.41
CA THR A 218 26.39 -0.17 -7.82
C THR A 218 25.56 -1.34 -8.30
N ALA A 219 24.97 -1.23 -9.49
CA ALA A 219 24.31 -2.33 -10.17
C ALA A 219 24.76 -2.40 -11.63
N GLN A 220 24.82 -3.60 -12.18
CA GLN A 220 25.20 -3.82 -13.57
C GLN A 220 24.40 -4.98 -14.18
N GLY A 221 23.57 -4.67 -15.18
CA GLY A 221 22.81 -5.61 -15.99
C GLY A 221 23.11 -5.37 -17.46
N GLY A 222 23.78 -6.32 -18.14
CA GLY A 222 24.19 -6.15 -19.53
C GLY A 222 25.12 -4.93 -19.73
N ARG A 223 24.67 -3.94 -20.50
CA ARG A 223 25.40 -2.68 -20.75
C ARG A 223 25.02 -1.56 -19.79
N ASP A 224 23.91 -1.71 -19.07
CA ASP A 224 23.44 -0.69 -18.13
C ASP A 224 24.22 -0.78 -16.83
N ARG A 225 24.72 0.38 -16.40
CA ARG A 225 25.42 0.54 -15.14
C ARG A 225 24.80 1.68 -14.37
N ILE A 226 24.46 1.38 -13.12
CA ILE A 226 23.92 2.35 -12.16
C ILE A 226 24.93 2.50 -11.04
N THR A 227 25.18 3.73 -10.61
CA THR A 227 25.99 4.04 -9.42
C THR A 227 25.33 5.15 -8.63
N TYR A 228 24.93 4.87 -7.39
CA TYR A 228 24.43 5.88 -6.47
C TYR A 228 25.46 6.10 -5.36
N GLN A 229 26.08 7.28 -5.34
CA GLN A 229 27.03 7.68 -4.30
C GLN A 229 26.32 8.64 -3.35
N PHE A 230 26.32 8.33 -2.06
CA PHE A 230 25.51 9.07 -1.10
C PHE A 230 26.22 9.35 0.22
N LYS A 231 25.76 10.39 0.89
CA LYS A 231 25.99 10.65 2.30
C LYS A 231 24.77 10.22 3.10
N VAL A 232 24.99 9.86 4.36
CA VAL A 232 23.93 9.57 5.32
C VAL A 232 23.61 10.87 6.03
N ASP A 233 22.42 11.43 5.77
CA ASP A 233 21.95 12.65 6.42
C ASP A 233 21.45 12.36 7.83
N LYS A 234 20.83 11.19 8.03
CA LYS A 234 20.36 10.72 9.32
C LYS A 234 20.37 9.20 9.35
N ALA A 235 20.73 8.63 10.49
CA ALA A 235 20.60 7.20 10.74
C ALA A 235 19.82 7.01 12.04
N ALA A 236 18.86 6.10 12.02
CA ALA A 236 17.88 5.93 13.07
C ALA A 236 17.55 4.46 13.26
N ARG A 237 17.63 3.97 14.49
CA ARG A 237 17.07 2.68 14.87
C ARG A 237 15.61 2.89 15.24
N ILE A 238 14.73 2.16 14.56
CA ILE A 238 13.26 2.34 14.69
C ILE A 238 12.62 1.19 15.48
N SER A 239 13.26 0.02 15.49
CA SER A 239 12.92 -1.11 16.35
C SER A 239 14.20 -1.78 16.84
N ALA A 240 14.10 -2.82 17.68
CA ALA A 240 15.27 -3.61 18.07
C ALA A 240 16.07 -4.09 16.84
N ASP A 241 15.37 -4.34 15.72
CA ASP A 241 15.91 -5.06 14.59
C ASP A 241 15.90 -4.27 13.29
N THR A 242 15.50 -3.00 13.29
CA THR A 242 15.39 -2.21 12.06
C THR A 242 16.10 -0.88 12.20
N ILE A 243 16.95 -0.59 11.22
CA ILE A 243 17.68 0.66 11.09
C ILE A 243 17.33 1.32 9.76
N LEU A 244 17.03 2.61 9.81
CA LEU A 244 16.82 3.47 8.66
C LEU A 244 18.01 4.39 8.46
N PHE A 245 18.45 4.51 7.20
CA PHE A 245 19.40 5.52 6.76
C PHE A 245 18.72 6.43 5.76
N PHE A 246 18.60 7.70 6.12
CA PHE A 246 18.17 8.77 5.22
C PHE A 246 19.42 9.24 4.49
N THR A 247 19.39 9.17 3.17
CA THR A 247 20.55 9.45 2.34
C THR A 247 20.23 10.47 1.26
N SER A 248 21.24 11.26 0.90
CA SER A 248 21.20 12.13 -0.27
C SER A 248 22.52 12.01 -1.02
N GLY A 249 22.46 12.08 -2.35
CA GLY A 249 23.60 11.75 -3.17
C GLY A 249 23.40 12.03 -4.66
N VAL A 250 24.27 11.43 -5.46
CA VAL A 250 24.25 11.51 -6.92
C VAL A 250 24.02 10.12 -7.48
N LEU A 251 22.92 9.95 -8.20
CA LEU A 251 22.61 8.79 -9.01
C LEU A 251 23.19 8.99 -10.41
N GLU A 252 24.04 8.07 -10.85
CA GLU A 252 24.58 8.03 -12.20
C GLU A 252 24.02 6.82 -12.94
N HIS A 253 23.33 7.07 -14.05
CA HIS A 253 22.78 6.05 -14.94
C HIS A 253 23.13 6.43 -16.38
N ASN A 254 23.82 5.55 -17.11
CA ASN A 254 24.22 5.82 -18.50
C ASN A 254 24.97 7.16 -18.71
N LYS A 255 25.81 7.54 -17.73
CA LYS A 255 26.57 8.80 -17.64
C LYS A 255 25.75 10.04 -17.32
N GLU A 256 24.43 9.95 -17.26
CA GLU A 256 23.57 11.01 -16.76
C GLU A 256 23.62 11.00 -15.23
N LYS A 257 23.69 12.20 -14.64
CA LYS A 257 23.80 12.39 -13.19
C LYS A 257 22.60 13.16 -12.69
N THR A 258 21.88 12.59 -11.73
CA THR A 258 20.75 13.22 -11.05
C THR A 258 21.00 13.28 -9.55
N SER A 259 20.49 14.33 -8.91
CA SER A 259 20.46 14.37 -7.45
C SER A 259 19.35 13.44 -6.98
N GLU A 260 19.64 12.59 -6.00
CA GLU A 260 18.71 11.59 -5.50
C GLU A 260 18.73 11.64 -3.97
N SER A 261 17.56 11.45 -3.36
CA SER A 261 17.45 11.10 -1.94
C SER A 261 16.79 9.73 -1.82
N ALA A 262 17.27 8.91 -0.89
CA ALA A 262 16.75 7.57 -0.71
C ALA A 262 16.70 7.19 0.77
N LEU A 263 15.67 6.42 1.13
CA LEU A 263 15.55 5.73 2.39
C LEU A 263 16.13 4.32 2.25
N ILE A 264 17.15 4.00 3.05
CA ILE A 264 17.71 2.65 3.14
C ILE A 264 17.21 2.01 4.42
N SER A 265 16.43 0.94 4.32
CA SER A 265 15.95 0.14 5.45
C SER A 265 16.77 -1.14 5.58
N PHE A 266 17.22 -1.44 6.80
CA PHE A 266 18.06 -2.59 7.13
C PHE A 266 17.47 -3.35 8.31
N ASN A 267 17.10 -4.61 8.10
CA ASN A 267 16.59 -5.50 9.15
C ASN A 267 17.69 -6.45 9.65
N THR A 268 18.07 -6.37 10.93
CA THR A 268 19.17 -7.13 11.55
C THR A 268 18.82 -8.57 11.95
N LYS A 269 17.54 -8.95 12.05
CA LYS A 269 17.11 -10.27 12.56
C LYS A 269 16.62 -11.24 11.49
N SER A 270 16.27 -10.77 10.29
CA SER A 270 15.80 -11.69 9.25
C SER A 270 16.88 -12.74 8.91
N PHE A 271 16.47 -14.01 8.83
CA PHE A 271 17.29 -15.13 8.34
C PHE A 271 17.87 -14.86 6.94
N LYS A 272 17.20 -13.97 6.18
CA LYS A 272 17.73 -13.30 5.00
C LYS A 272 17.77 -11.82 5.32
N THR A 273 18.84 -11.38 5.97
CA THR A 273 19.03 -9.98 6.31
C THR A 273 18.92 -9.16 5.03
N GLN A 274 17.84 -8.38 4.93
CA GLN A 274 17.46 -7.68 3.70
C GLN A 274 17.74 -6.20 3.85
N VAL A 275 18.28 -5.61 2.78
CA VAL A 275 18.31 -4.16 2.60
C VAL A 275 17.32 -3.77 1.52
N ILE A 276 16.51 -2.77 1.83
CA ILE A 276 15.60 -2.12 0.89
C ILE A 276 16.08 -0.69 0.70
N VAL A 277 16.11 -0.22 -0.55
CA VAL A 277 16.45 1.14 -0.93
C VAL A 277 15.25 1.70 -1.67
N ASP A 278 14.68 2.78 -1.14
CA ASP A 278 13.51 3.45 -1.72
C ASP A 278 13.83 4.92 -1.96
N GLY A 279 14.12 5.24 -3.21
CA GLY A 279 14.31 6.59 -3.74
C GLY A 279 13.24 6.92 -4.79
N GLU A 280 13.31 8.15 -5.31
CA GLU A 280 12.39 8.63 -6.35
C GLU A 280 12.63 7.89 -7.66
N SER A 281 13.86 7.92 -8.14
CA SER A 281 14.26 7.20 -9.36
C SER A 281 14.76 5.80 -9.07
N LEU A 282 15.41 5.56 -7.93
CA LEU A 282 16.07 4.28 -7.63
C LEU A 282 15.31 3.47 -6.58
N LYS A 283 14.88 2.24 -6.92
CA LYS A 283 14.39 1.26 -5.94
C LYS A 283 15.19 -0.02 -5.99
N ILE A 284 15.54 -0.56 -4.82
CA ILE A 284 16.19 -1.86 -4.70
C ILE A 284 15.52 -2.66 -3.58
N GLN A 285 15.18 -3.90 -3.88
CA GLN A 285 14.53 -4.82 -2.96
C GLN A 285 15.36 -6.10 -2.82
N GLU A 286 15.18 -6.80 -1.70
CA GLU A 286 15.73 -8.15 -1.49
C GLU A 286 17.26 -8.25 -1.60
N MET A 287 18.02 -7.23 -1.16
CA MET A 287 19.48 -7.37 -1.13
C MET A 287 19.92 -8.33 -0.02
N ASP A 288 20.81 -9.26 -0.33
CA ASP A 288 21.39 -10.19 0.64
C ASP A 288 22.56 -9.52 1.38
N VAL A 289 22.43 -9.34 2.69
CA VAL A 289 23.52 -8.78 3.50
C VAL A 289 24.57 -9.85 3.78
N ASN A 290 25.80 -9.59 3.35
CA ASN A 290 26.95 -10.47 3.58
C ASN A 290 27.84 -10.00 4.74
N PHE A 291 27.68 -8.75 5.19
CA PHE A 291 28.33 -8.22 6.38
C PHE A 291 27.49 -7.10 7.00
N ALA A 292 27.26 -7.17 8.31
CA ALA A 292 26.72 -6.07 9.08
C ALA A 292 27.38 -5.99 10.45
N LYS A 293 27.75 -4.77 10.86
CA LYS A 293 28.19 -4.48 12.24
C LYS A 293 27.61 -3.15 12.69
N CYS A 294 26.57 -3.26 13.51
CA CYS A 294 25.79 -2.22 14.15
C CYS A 294 25.35 -2.79 15.52
#